data_AF-A0A7R8UYP0-F1
#
_entry.id   AF-A0A7R8UYP0-F1
#
_cell.length_a   1.000
_cell.length_b   1.000
_cell.length_c   1.000
_cell.angle_alpha   90.00
_cell.angle_beta   90.00
_cell.angle_gamma   90.00
#
_symmetry.space_group_name_H-M   'P 1'
#
loop_
_entity.id
_entity.type
_entity.pdbx_description
1 polymer ?
#
loop_
_entity_poly.entity_id
_entity_poly.type
_entity_poly.pdbx_seq_one_letter_code
_entity_poly.pdbx_strand_id
1 'polypeptide(L)'
;MSFIGKDHLAAPKLKDARLSDAELSVAYEEVVDMMYKMYNEANLVHADLSEYNILWYDGKCWFIDVAQSVESGHPSALEFLMRDCYNIISFFTRRGLPNIKTKEELFEHITSLNAQSRRGHHFNGCFKTK
;
A
#
# COMPACT_ATOMS: atom_id res chain seq x y z
N MET A 1 0.72 -8.97 -18.75
CA MET A 1 0.72 -7.55 -18.35
C MET A 1 0.11 -6.73 -19.48
N SER A 2 -0.86 -5.87 -19.17
CA SER A 2 -1.39 -4.87 -20.10
C SER A 2 -0.55 -3.61 -20.04
N PHE A 3 -0.32 -2.95 -21.18
CA PHE A 3 0.31 -1.63 -21.21
C PHE A 3 -0.59 -0.61 -20.51
N ILE A 4 -0.03 0.15 -19.57
CA ILE A 4 -0.72 1.25 -18.88
C ILE A 4 -0.18 2.56 -19.45
N GLY A 5 -0.98 3.21 -20.29
CA GLY A 5 -0.60 4.41 -21.01
C GLY A 5 -1.54 4.73 -22.18
N LYS A 6 -1.36 5.92 -22.77
CA LYS A 6 -2.14 6.40 -23.92
C LYS A 6 -1.21 6.75 -25.07
N ASP A 7 -1.63 6.49 -26.31
CA ASP A 7 -0.92 6.92 -27.53
C ASP A 7 0.57 6.52 -27.54
N HIS A 8 0.87 5.29 -27.09
CA HIS A 8 2.23 4.73 -26.95
C HIS A 8 3.14 5.38 -25.90
N LEU A 9 2.60 6.28 -25.07
CA LEU A 9 3.31 6.87 -23.93
C LEU A 9 2.99 6.10 -22.65
N ALA A 10 4.03 5.63 -21.96
CA ALA A 10 3.87 5.00 -20.66
C ALA A 10 3.30 6.00 -19.65
N ALA A 11 2.40 5.53 -18.78
CA ALA A 11 1.92 6.35 -17.68
C ALA A 11 3.09 6.84 -16.82
N PRO A 12 3.05 8.11 -16.36
CA PRO A 12 4.10 8.65 -15.52
C PRO A 12 4.12 7.92 -14.17
N LYS A 13 5.32 7.74 -13.62
CA LYS A 13 5.48 7.38 -12.22
C LYS A 13 4.91 8.49 -11.35
N LEU A 14 4.38 8.13 -10.18
CA LEU A 14 3.82 9.09 -9.23
C LEU A 14 4.85 10.15 -8.83
N LYS A 15 6.13 9.76 -8.78
CA LYS A 15 7.28 10.67 -8.63
C LYS A 15 7.25 11.84 -9.62
N ASP A 16 7.01 11.56 -10.90
CA ASP A 16 7.15 12.51 -12.00
C ASP A 16 5.81 13.13 -12.41
N ALA A 17 4.71 12.53 -11.95
CA ALA A 17 3.37 13.00 -12.21
C ALA A 17 3.12 14.36 -11.55
N ARG A 18 2.53 15.27 -12.33
CA ARG A 18 2.07 16.60 -11.89
C ARG A 18 0.59 16.50 -11.57
N LEU A 19 0.28 16.39 -10.29
CA LEU A 19 -1.07 16.27 -9.77
C LEU A 19 -1.50 17.63 -9.21
N SER A 20 -2.76 17.99 -9.43
CA SER A 20 -3.44 19.02 -8.63
C SER A 20 -3.64 18.54 -7.18
N ASP A 21 -3.98 19.45 -6.26
CA ASP A 21 -4.24 19.10 -4.85
C ASP A 21 -5.37 18.07 -4.70
N ALA A 22 -6.40 18.18 -5.55
CA ALA A 22 -7.50 17.22 -5.59
C ALA A 22 -7.02 15.84 -6.05
N GLU A 23 -6.25 15.77 -7.15
CA GLU A 23 -5.68 14.50 -7.63
C GLU A 23 -4.69 13.90 -6.64
N LEU A 24 -3.89 14.72 -5.96
CA LEU A 24 -2.96 14.26 -4.93
C LEU A 24 -3.69 13.59 -3.77
N SER A 25 -4.85 14.14 -3.39
CA SER A 25 -5.72 13.56 -2.37
C SER A 25 -6.28 12.21 -2.83
N VAL A 26 -6.78 12.13 -4.07
CA VAL A 26 -7.29 10.88 -4.67
C VAL A 26 -6.17 9.83 -4.76
N ALA A 27 -4.98 10.23 -5.21
CA ALA A 27 -3.83 9.32 -5.31
C ALA A 27 -3.44 8.75 -3.95
N TYR A 28 -3.50 9.54 -2.89
CA TYR A 28 -3.24 9.05 -1.53
C TYR A 28 -4.26 8.00 -1.11
N GLU A 29 -5.55 8.25 -1.32
CA GLU A 29 -6.62 7.31 -0.98
C GLU A 29 -6.47 5.99 -1.76
N GLU A 30 -6.21 6.07 -3.07
CA GLU A 30 -5.97 4.89 -3.93
C GLU A 30 -4.76 4.09 -3.45
N VAL A 31 -3.63 4.74 -3.13
CA VAL A 31 -2.44 4.03 -2.62
C VAL A 31 -2.73 3.32 -1.30
N VAL A 32 -3.43 3.98 -0.37
CA VAL A 32 -3.78 3.37 0.93
C VAL A 32 -4.70 2.17 0.74
N ASP A 33 -5.73 2.28 -0.09
CA ASP A 33 -6.63 1.18 -0.41
C ASP A 33 -5.90 0.00 -1.08
N MET A 34 -5.00 0.29 -2.02
CA MET A 34 -4.17 -0.74 -2.65
C MET A 34 -3.23 -1.43 -1.67
N MET A 35 -2.59 -0.71 -0.75
CA MET A 35 -1.79 -1.31 0.32
C MET A 35 -2.64 -2.21 1.23
N TYR A 36 -3.85 -1.76 1.57
CA TYR A 36 -4.80 -2.55 2.37
C TYR A 36 -5.18 -3.86 1.66
N LYS A 37 -5.57 -3.79 0.38
CA LYS A 37 -5.95 -4.97 -0.42
C LYS A 37 -4.78 -5.92 -0.63
N MET A 38 -3.59 -5.39 -0.91
CA MET A 38 -2.39 -6.21 -1.08
C MET A 38 -2.10 -7.04 0.17
N TYR A 39 -2.19 -6.43 1.35
CA TYR A 39 -1.97 -7.12 2.63
C TYR A 39 -3.11 -8.07 3.02
N ASN A 40 -4.36 -7.58 3.04
CA ASN A 40 -5.49 -8.32 3.63
C ASN A 40 -6.18 -9.29 2.65
N GLU A 41 -6.15 -9.01 1.36
CA GLU A 41 -6.85 -9.83 0.34
C GLU A 41 -5.88 -10.69 -0.45
N ALA A 42 -4.72 -10.13 -0.85
CA ALA A 42 -3.71 -10.86 -1.61
C ALA A 42 -2.65 -11.55 -0.74
N ASN A 43 -2.64 -11.32 0.58
CA ASN A 43 -1.68 -11.87 1.54
C ASN A 43 -0.22 -11.52 1.22
N LEU A 44 0.03 -10.34 0.65
CA LEU A 44 1.34 -9.88 0.19
C LEU A 44 1.74 -8.53 0.80
N VAL A 45 3.04 -8.33 0.95
CA VAL A 45 3.68 -7.05 1.22
C VAL A 45 4.54 -6.71 0.02
N HIS A 46 4.44 -5.48 -0.49
CA HIS A 46 5.21 -5.07 -1.66
C HIS A 46 6.72 -5.14 -1.41
N ALA A 47 7.14 -4.72 -0.21
CA ALA A 47 8.52 -4.73 0.28
C ALA A 47 9.51 -3.85 -0.49
N ASP A 48 9.04 -3.02 -1.41
CA ASP A 48 9.84 -1.96 -2.04
C ASP A 48 8.93 -0.84 -2.56
N LEU A 49 7.84 -0.55 -1.82
CA LEU A 49 6.86 0.42 -2.30
C LEU A 49 7.37 1.84 -2.09
N SER A 50 7.30 2.63 -3.16
CA SER A 50 7.64 4.05 -3.18
C SER A 50 6.99 4.74 -4.39
N GLU A 51 7.12 6.06 -4.49
CA GLU A 51 6.62 6.83 -5.64
C GLU A 51 7.24 6.44 -6.99
N TYR A 52 8.32 5.67 -6.97
CA TYR A 52 9.00 5.14 -8.15
C TYR A 52 8.33 3.89 -8.74
N ASN A 53 7.56 3.18 -7.90
CA ASN A 53 6.92 1.90 -8.22
C ASN A 53 5.39 2.03 -8.27
N ILE A 54 4.90 3.27 -8.37
CA ILE A 54 3.48 3.59 -8.55
C ILE A 54 3.34 4.40 -9.83
N LEU A 55 2.44 4.01 -10.73
CA LEU A 55 2.05 4.79 -11.89
C LEU A 55 0.77 5.57 -11.60
N TRP A 56 0.67 6.78 -12.13
CA TRP A 56 -0.57 7.58 -12.13
C TRP A 56 -1.15 7.60 -13.54
N TYR A 57 -2.35 7.06 -13.71
CA TYR A 57 -3.02 7.02 -15.00
C TYR A 57 -4.52 7.08 -14.85
N ASP A 58 -5.14 8.02 -15.56
CA ASP A 58 -6.60 8.17 -15.65
C ASP A 58 -7.29 8.23 -14.27
N GLY A 59 -6.73 9.04 -13.37
CA GLY A 59 -7.27 9.21 -12.01
C GLY A 59 -7.01 8.04 -11.06
N LYS A 60 -6.16 7.08 -11.43
CA LYS A 60 -5.88 5.86 -10.64
C LYS A 60 -4.40 5.61 -10.42
N CYS A 61 -4.10 4.97 -9.30
CA CYS A 61 -2.78 4.45 -8.99
C CYS A 61 -2.63 2.99 -9.44
N TRP A 62 -1.43 2.64 -9.88
CA TRP A 62 -1.08 1.27 -10.27
C TRP A 62 0.27 0.88 -9.68
N PHE A 63 0.31 -0.18 -8.89
CA PHE A 63 1.56 -0.71 -8.35
C PHE A 63 2.24 -1.56 -9.41
N ILE A 64 3.53 -1.34 -9.59
CA ILE A 64 4.39 -2.09 -10.50
C ILE A 64 5.60 -2.62 -9.73
N ASP A 65 6.37 -3.49 -10.38
CA ASP A 65 7.57 -4.09 -9.79
C ASP A 65 7.30 -4.91 -8.51
N VAL A 66 6.26 -5.73 -8.56
CA VAL A 66 5.88 -6.68 -7.48
C VAL A 66 6.78 -7.92 -7.41
N ALA A 67 7.90 -7.93 -8.14
CA ALA A 67 8.80 -9.09 -8.19
C ALA A 67 9.51 -9.36 -6.86
N GLN A 68 9.66 -8.33 -6.02
CA GLN A 68 10.25 -8.41 -4.67
C GLN A 68 9.22 -8.54 -3.55
N SER A 69 7.93 -8.69 -3.89
CA SER A 69 6.89 -8.83 -2.89
C SER A 69 7.03 -10.13 -2.11
N VAL A 70 6.73 -10.07 -0.82
CA VAL A 70 6.80 -11.22 0.10
C VAL A 70 5.42 -11.53 0.67
N GLU A 71 5.21 -12.78 1.06
CA GLU A 71 4.01 -13.16 1.82
C GLU A 71 3.95 -12.46 3.17
N SER A 72 2.75 -12.14 3.64
CA SER A 72 2.53 -11.49 4.95
C SER A 72 3.10 -12.29 6.14
N GLY A 73 3.24 -13.62 5.99
CA GLY A 73 3.82 -14.51 6.98
C GLY A 73 5.35 -14.59 6.98
N HIS A 74 6.02 -13.91 6.04
CA HIS A 74 7.49 -13.85 6.01
C HIS A 74 8.02 -13.19 7.31
N PRO A 75 9.13 -13.67 7.91
CA PRO A 75 9.64 -13.15 9.18
C PRO A 75 9.87 -11.63 9.20
N SER A 76 10.24 -11.05 8.06
CA SER A 76 10.48 -9.61 7.88
C SER A 76 9.31 -8.86 7.23
N ALA A 77 8.15 -9.47 7.01
CA ALA A 77 7.04 -8.84 6.28
C ALA A 77 6.56 -7.54 6.95
N LEU A 78 6.42 -7.53 8.28
CA LEU A 78 5.96 -6.35 9.01
C LEU A 78 6.99 -5.21 8.98
N GLU A 79 8.28 -5.53 8.99
CA GLU A 79 9.35 -4.53 8.83
C GLU A 79 9.31 -3.89 7.45
N PHE A 80 9.15 -4.70 6.40
CA PHE A 80 8.98 -4.23 5.04
C PHE A 80 7.73 -3.37 4.86
N LEU A 81 6.59 -3.80 5.44
CA LEU A 81 5.35 -3.03 5.39
C LEU A 81 5.50 -1.68 6.10
N MET A 82 6.18 -1.63 7.25
CA MET A 82 6.45 -0.38 7.97
C MET A 82 7.32 0.58 7.14
N ARG A 83 8.31 0.04 6.41
CA ARG A 83 9.12 0.82 5.46
C ARG A 83 8.29 1.35 4.29
N ASP A 84 7.43 0.52 3.71
CA ASP A 84 6.52 0.91 2.64
C ASP A 84 5.60 2.05 3.11
N CYS A 85 5.02 1.94 4.32
CA CYS A 85 4.22 2.99 4.94
C CYS A 85 5.01 4.29 5.11
N TYR A 86 6.26 4.20 5.59
CA TYR A 86 7.14 5.36 5.73
C TYR A 86 7.38 6.06 4.39
N ASN A 87 7.72 5.31 3.34
CA ASN A 87 7.99 5.86 2.01
C ASN A 87 6.78 6.60 1.46
N ILE A 88 5.58 6.00 1.56
CA ILE A 88 4.33 6.60 1.11
C ILE A 88 4.00 7.87 1.87
N ILE A 89 3.97 7.83 3.21
CA ILE A 89 3.67 9.03 4.00
C ILE A 89 4.69 10.13 3.74
N SER A 90 5.98 9.79 3.65
CA SER A 90 7.05 10.74 3.38
C SER A 90 6.87 11.41 2.01
N PHE A 91 6.50 10.66 0.97
CA PHE A 91 6.21 11.21 -0.35
C PHE A 91 5.05 12.21 -0.32
N PHE A 92 3.88 11.82 0.21
CA PHE A 92 2.70 12.70 0.22
C PHE A 92 2.89 13.92 1.13
N THR A 93 3.64 13.78 2.23
CA THR A 93 4.06 14.92 3.08
C THR A 93 4.91 15.91 2.28
N ARG A 94 5.94 15.43 1.55
CA ARG A 94 6.79 16.30 0.71
C ARG A 94 6.03 17.01 -0.39
N ARG A 95 4.94 16.40 -0.89
CA ARG A 95 4.05 16.98 -1.89
C ARG A 95 3.05 17.99 -1.30
N GLY A 96 2.99 18.14 0.02
CA GLY A 96 2.18 19.16 0.70
C GLY A 96 0.74 18.74 1.00
N LEU A 97 0.41 17.44 0.93
CA LEU A 97 -0.93 16.97 1.24
C LEU A 97 -1.23 17.10 2.74
N PRO A 98 -2.23 17.91 3.17
CA PRO A 98 -2.54 18.08 4.58
C PRO A 98 -3.35 16.90 5.14
N ASN A 99 -3.37 16.77 6.47
CA ASN A 99 -4.25 15.84 7.20
C ASN A 99 -4.10 14.35 6.81
N ILE A 100 -2.91 13.92 6.42
CA ILE A 100 -2.62 12.51 6.16
C ILE A 100 -2.23 11.77 7.44
N LYS A 101 -2.41 10.44 7.43
CA LYS A 101 -1.99 9.57 8.53
C LYS A 101 -0.48 9.63 8.75
N THR A 102 -0.04 9.37 9.98
CA THR A 102 1.33 8.96 10.27
C THR A 102 1.61 7.56 9.70
N LYS A 103 2.89 7.18 9.62
CA LYS A 103 3.27 5.84 9.14
C LYS A 103 2.78 4.74 10.08
N GLU A 104 2.75 5.00 11.38
CA GLU A 104 2.21 4.10 12.40
C GLU A 104 0.69 3.92 12.23
N GLU A 105 -0.06 5.02 12.09
CA GLU A 105 -1.50 4.97 11.86
C GLU A 105 -1.87 4.26 10.55
N LEU A 106 -1.08 4.47 9.49
CA LEU A 106 -1.25 3.76 8.22
C LEU A 106 -0.96 2.26 8.38
N PHE A 107 0.12 1.91 9.06
CA PHE A 107 0.48 0.52 9.33
C PHE A 107 -0.59 -0.20 10.15
N GLU A 108 -1.09 0.43 11.21
CA GLU A 108 -2.19 -0.10 12.03
C GLU A 108 -3.49 -0.28 11.22
N HIS A 109 -3.78 0.68 10.33
CA HIS A 109 -4.92 0.60 9.43
C HIS A 109 -4.80 -0.59 8.46
N ILE A 110 -3.64 -0.80 7.85
CA ILE A 110 -3.41 -1.89 6.89
C ILE A 110 -3.43 -3.25 7.59
N THR A 111 -2.77 -3.38 8.73
CA THR A 111 -2.67 -4.67 9.45
C THR A 111 -3.97 -5.07 10.17
N SER A 112 -5.01 -4.23 10.10
CA SER A 112 -6.30 -4.49 10.75
C SER A 112 -6.19 -4.76 12.27
N LEU A 113 -5.13 -4.29 12.94
CA LEU A 113 -4.90 -4.47 14.37
C LEU A 113 -6.02 -3.91 15.25
N ASN A 114 -6.91 -3.07 14.70
CA ASN A 114 -8.09 -2.53 15.37
C ASN A 114 -9.43 -3.19 15.01
N ALA A 115 -9.51 -4.08 14.01
CA ALA A 115 -10.78 -4.68 13.58
C ALA A 115 -11.08 -6.06 14.22
N GLN A 116 -10.05 -6.79 14.65
CA GLN A 116 -10.19 -8.13 15.24
C GLN A 116 -10.36 -8.10 16.78
N SER A 117 -10.04 -7.00 17.46
CA SER A 117 -10.20 -6.88 18.93
C SER A 117 -11.66 -6.64 19.40
N ARG A 118 -12.63 -6.69 18.49
CA ARG A 118 -14.08 -6.53 18.81
C ARG A 118 -15.01 -7.58 18.21
N ARG A 119 -14.50 -8.69 17.68
CA ARG A 119 -15.34 -9.86 17.39
C ARG A 119 -14.77 -11.07 18.12
N GLY A 120 -15.35 -11.34 19.29
CA GLY A 120 -15.14 -12.60 19.99
C GLY A 120 -15.47 -13.75 19.04
N HIS A 121 -14.46 -14.50 18.66
CA HIS A 121 -14.61 -15.85 18.13
C HIS A 121 -13.75 -16.79 18.96
N HIS A 122 -14.49 -17.69 19.60
CA HIS A 122 -14.04 -18.78 20.44
C HIS A 122 -13.14 -19.71 19.61
N PHE A 123 -11.82 -19.56 19.73
CA PHE A 123 -10.88 -20.53 19.18
C PHE A 123 -10.81 -21.75 20.11
N ASN A 124 -11.71 -22.70 19.90
CA ASN A 124 -11.47 -24.09 20.30
C ASN A 124 -10.74 -24.78 19.13
N GLY A 125 -9.42 -24.77 19.17
CA GLY A 125 -8.56 -25.39 18.16
C GLY A 125 -7.38 -26.08 18.82
N CYS A 126 -7.57 -27.35 19.17
CA CYS A 126 -6.58 -28.26 19.72
C CYS A 126 -5.40 -28.43 18.74
N PHE A 127 -4.22 -27.95 19.10
CA PHE A 127 -2.97 -28.37 18.45
C PHE A 127 -2.69 -29.84 18.83
N LYS A 128 -2.71 -30.73 17.84
CA LYS A 128 -2.02 -32.02 17.90
C LYS A 128 -1.07 -32.11 16.73
N THR A 129 0.22 -31.97 17.02
CA THR A 129 1.29 -32.46 16.15
C THR A 129 1.30 -34.00 16.22
N LYS A 130 1.42 -34.63 15.06
CA LYS A 130 2.00 -35.96 14.89
C LYS A 130 3.29 -35.79 14.12
#